data_AF-A0A8D9DDV0-F1
#
_entry.id   AF-A0A8D9DDV0-F1
#
_cell.length_a   1.000
_cell.length_b   1.000
_cell.length_c   1.000
_cell.angle_alpha   90.00
_cell.angle_beta   90.00
_cell.angle_gamma   90.00
#
_symmetry.space_group_name_H-M   'P 1'
#
loop_
_entity.id
_entity.type
_entity.pdbx_description
1 polymer ?
#
loop_
_entity_poly.entity_id
_entity_poly.type
_entity_poly.pdbx_seq_one_letter_code
_entity_poly.pdbx_strand_id
1 'polypeptide(L)'
;MVAPAYRVPTWRQGFAGKNYPVPSVGGSQVGSSTTAELLPPAVRRPSGRPRKVRIKSRGEFKKSGQLSSNRRCARCGQTGHNRTSCCNPI
;
A
#
# COMPACT_ATOMS: atom_id res chain seq x y z
N MET A 1 32.17 -8.53 34.99
CA MET A 1 31.35 -7.69 35.89
C MET A 1 30.25 -7.04 35.05
N VAL A 2 28.99 -7.01 35.53
CA VAL A 2 27.87 -6.40 34.79
C VAL A 2 27.85 -4.88 35.03
N ALA A 3 27.76 -4.09 33.97
CA ALA A 3 27.75 -2.64 34.07
C ALA A 3 26.53 -2.15 34.90
N PRO A 4 26.67 -1.11 35.74
CA PRO A 4 25.62 -0.62 36.62
C PRO A 4 24.28 -0.29 35.94
N ALA A 5 24.31 0.05 34.65
CA ALA A 5 23.13 0.35 33.83
C ALA A 5 22.20 -0.86 33.61
N TYR A 6 22.74 -2.10 33.66
CA TYR A 6 21.96 -3.33 33.47
C TYR A 6 21.47 -3.95 34.78
N ARG A 7 21.64 -3.26 35.91
CA ARG A 7 21.07 -3.69 37.19
C ARG A 7 19.57 -3.40 37.19
N VAL A 8 18.78 -4.34 37.73
CA VAL A 8 17.32 -4.26 37.82
C VAL A 8 16.79 -2.90 38.31
N PRO A 9 17.30 -2.29 39.40
CA PRO A 9 16.80 -0.98 39.85
C PRO A 9 17.03 0.12 38.81
N THR A 10 18.20 0.14 38.16
CA THR A 10 18.57 1.13 37.15
C THR A 10 17.77 0.95 35.86
N TRP A 11 17.59 -0.28 35.38
CA TRP A 11 16.81 -0.58 34.18
C TRP A 11 15.33 -0.18 34.35
N ARG A 12 14.74 -0.45 35.52
CA ARG A 12 13.33 -0.08 35.80
C ARG A 12 13.11 1.44 35.78
N GLN A 13 14.10 2.24 36.19
CA GLN A 13 14.02 3.69 36.13
C GLN A 13 13.88 4.21 34.68
N GLY A 14 14.46 3.51 33.69
CA GLY A 14 14.28 3.84 32.27
C GLY A 14 12.83 3.73 31.76
N PHE A 15 12.00 2.95 32.45
CA PHE A 15 10.57 2.78 32.14
C PHE A 15 9.64 3.44 33.18
N ALA A 16 10.19 4.22 34.11
CA ALA A 16 9.38 4.95 35.09
C ALA A 16 8.54 6.07 34.43
N GLY A 17 9.00 6.57 33.28
CA GLY A 17 8.23 7.50 32.46
C GLY A 17 7.02 6.81 31.82
N LYS A 18 5.84 7.40 32.02
CA LYS A 18 4.63 6.97 31.31
C LYS A 18 4.71 7.46 29.86
N ASN A 19 4.95 6.53 28.93
CA ASN A 19 4.82 6.80 27.51
C ASN A 19 3.33 6.80 27.15
N TYR A 20 2.69 7.95 27.32
CA TYR A 20 1.36 8.13 26.76
C TYR A 20 1.47 8.15 25.23
N PRO A 21 0.50 7.57 24.51
CA PRO A 21 0.40 7.84 23.09
C PRO A 21 0.40 9.36 22.91
N VAL A 22 1.24 9.86 22.01
CA VAL A 22 1.16 11.27 21.59
C VAL A 22 -0.31 11.53 21.31
N PRO A 23 -0.98 12.48 22.01
CA PRO A 23 -2.33 12.84 21.64
C PRO A 23 -2.22 13.22 20.18
N SER A 24 -2.85 12.43 19.30
CA SER A 24 -2.80 12.67 17.87
C SER A 24 -3.05 14.15 17.70
N VAL A 25 -2.12 14.87 17.05
CA VAL A 25 -2.34 16.25 16.64
C VAL A 25 -3.68 16.28 15.90
N GLY A 26 -4.73 16.69 16.60
CA GLY A 26 -6.04 16.17 16.29
C GLY A 26 -6.95 16.08 17.51
N GLY A 27 -7.06 17.18 18.24
CA GLY A 27 -8.32 17.55 18.89
C GLY A 27 -9.44 17.82 17.88
N SER A 28 -9.53 17.02 16.82
CA SER A 28 -10.75 16.89 16.07
C SER A 28 -11.56 15.90 16.86
N GLN A 29 -12.69 16.34 17.42
CA GLN A 29 -13.85 15.45 17.51
C GLN A 29 -13.84 14.64 16.22
N VAL A 30 -13.57 13.33 16.29
CA VAL A 30 -13.87 12.44 15.16
C VAL A 30 -15.36 12.62 15.04
N GLY A 31 -15.76 13.48 14.12
CA GLY A 31 -17.12 13.99 14.09
C GLY A 31 -18.03 12.79 14.14
N SER A 32 -18.98 12.82 15.07
CA SER A 32 -20.22 12.06 14.97
C SER A 32 -21.01 12.59 13.76
N SER A 33 -20.40 12.58 12.59
CA SER A 33 -20.87 13.08 11.31
C SER A 33 -20.29 12.25 10.16
N THR A 34 -19.88 11.01 10.44
CA THR A 34 -19.84 9.98 9.41
C THR A 34 -20.54 8.76 9.96
N THR A 35 -21.87 8.89 10.09
CA THR A 35 -22.81 7.75 10.13
C THR A 35 -22.83 6.98 8.81
N ALA A 36 -22.05 7.42 7.80
CA ALA A 36 -21.86 6.70 6.57
C ALA A 36 -20.95 5.50 6.80
N GLU A 37 -21.48 4.32 6.49
CA GLU A 37 -20.74 3.07 6.43
C GLU A 37 -19.49 3.27 5.55
N LEU A 38 -18.30 3.05 6.11
CA LEU A 38 -17.05 3.14 5.37
C LEU A 38 -16.99 1.99 4.36
N LEU A 39 -17.52 2.23 3.16
CA LEU A 39 -17.45 1.27 2.08
C LEU A 39 -16.00 1.12 1.62
N PRO A 40 -15.58 -0.10 1.23
CA PRO A 40 -14.30 -0.26 0.58
C PRO A 40 -14.23 0.62 -0.67
N PRO A 41 -13.03 1.03 -1.10
CA PRO A 41 -12.88 1.78 -2.34
C PRO A 41 -13.61 1.05 -3.46
N ALA A 42 -14.40 1.78 -4.24
CA ALA A 42 -15.12 1.23 -5.38
C ALA A 42 -14.19 0.53 -6.39
N VAL A 43 -12.88 0.77 -6.27
CA VAL A 43 -11.87 0.20 -7.15
C VAL A 43 -10.67 -0.35 -6.39
N ARG A 44 -10.17 -1.50 -6.84
CA ARG A 44 -8.93 -2.11 -6.33
C ARG A 44 -7.75 -1.17 -6.52
N ARG A 45 -6.85 -1.14 -5.53
CA ARG A 45 -5.51 -0.51 -5.68
C ARG A 45 -4.83 -1.09 -6.93
N PRO A 46 -4.21 -0.23 -7.77
CA PRO A 46 -3.44 -0.70 -8.92
C PRO A 46 -2.32 -1.64 -8.44
N SER A 47 -1.91 -2.58 -9.29
CA SER A 47 -0.76 -3.42 -8.95
C SER A 47 0.43 -2.50 -8.69
N GLY A 48 1.19 -2.77 -7.62
CA GLY A 48 2.46 -2.08 -7.37
C GLY A 48 3.39 -2.17 -8.58
N ARG A 49 4.53 -1.50 -8.52
CA ARG A 49 5.46 -1.39 -9.65
C ARG A 49 5.77 -2.78 -10.27
N PRO A 50 5.41 -3.03 -11.54
CA PRO A 50 5.79 -4.26 -12.22
C PRO A 50 7.31 -4.41 -12.28
N ARG A 51 7.81 -5.66 -12.34
CA ARG A 51 9.25 -5.91 -12.52
C ARG A 51 9.73 -5.25 -13.82
N LYS A 52 10.94 -4.65 -13.79
CA LYS A 52 11.58 -4.04 -14.97
C LYS A 52 11.76 -5.06 -16.11
N VAL A 53 12.01 -6.32 -15.78
CA VAL A 53 12.07 -7.44 -16.72
C VAL A 53 11.05 -8.50 -16.30
N ARG A 54 10.13 -8.84 -17.21
CA ARG A 54 9.16 -9.91 -17.01
C ARG A 54 9.82 -11.27 -17.29
N ILE A 55 9.66 -12.22 -16.37
CA ILE A 55 10.05 -13.62 -16.58
C ILE A 55 9.02 -14.27 -17.49
N LYS A 56 9.49 -14.93 -18.55
CA LYS A 56 8.65 -15.63 -19.51
C LYS A 56 8.46 -17.10 -19.11
N SER A 57 7.28 -17.65 -19.34
CA SER A 57 7.05 -19.09 -19.23
C SER A 57 7.67 -19.86 -20.40
N ARG A 58 7.82 -21.19 -20.28
CA ARG A 58 8.29 -22.04 -21.39
C ARG A 58 7.27 -21.97 -22.52
N GLY A 59 7.71 -21.58 -23.73
CA GLY A 59 6.85 -21.42 -24.92
C GLY A 59 6.52 -19.97 -25.29
N GLU A 60 6.87 -18.97 -24.47
CA GLU A 60 6.68 -17.56 -24.81
C GLU A 60 7.82 -17.00 -25.70
N PHE A 61 7.80 -17.38 -26.97
CA PHE A 61 8.68 -16.79 -27.98
C PHE A 61 8.17 -15.38 -28.34
N LYS A 62 9.07 -14.39 -28.44
CA LYS A 62 8.70 -13.06 -28.92
C LYS A 62 8.37 -13.20 -30.41
N LYS A 63 7.08 -13.25 -30.78
CA LYS A 63 6.68 -13.00 -32.17
C LYS A 63 7.02 -11.54 -32.48
N SER A 64 7.98 -11.32 -33.39
CA SER A 64 8.25 -10.00 -33.94
C SER A 64 6.95 -9.46 -34.55
N GLY A 65 6.53 -8.24 -34.17
CA GLY A 65 5.45 -7.55 -34.85
C GLY A 65 4.02 -7.72 -34.33
N GLN A 66 3.77 -8.28 -33.14
CA GLN A 66 2.44 -8.12 -32.52
C GLN A 66 2.30 -6.71 -31.96
N LEU A 67 1.82 -5.79 -32.81
CA LEU A 67 1.43 -4.44 -32.44
C LEU A 67 0.46 -4.50 -31.26
N SER A 68 0.60 -3.52 -30.36
CA SER A 68 -0.32 -3.21 -29.27
C SER A 68 -1.75 -3.64 -29.61
N SER A 69 -2.23 -4.68 -28.94
CA SER A 69 -3.59 -5.17 -29.08
C SER A 69 -4.57 -3.99 -28.93
N ASN A 70 -5.49 -3.80 -29.89
CA ASN A 70 -6.64 -2.87 -29.79
C ASN A 70 -7.61 -3.21 -28.63
N ARG A 71 -7.17 -4.01 -27.67
CA ARG A 71 -7.93 -4.44 -26.51
C ARG A 71 -8.22 -3.24 -25.64
N ARG A 72 -9.50 -2.97 -25.47
CA ARG A 72 -10.01 -2.03 -24.47
C ARG A 72 -9.73 -2.55 -23.07
N CYS A 73 -9.30 -1.66 -22.19
CA CYS A 73 -9.09 -1.95 -20.80
C CYS A 73 -10.43 -2.32 -20.15
N ALA A 74 -10.53 -3.52 -19.56
CA ALA A 74 -11.76 -3.96 -18.88
C ALA A 74 -12.09 -3.17 -17.60
N ARG A 75 -11.26 -2.20 -17.19
CA ARG A 75 -11.49 -1.31 -16.04
C ARG A 75 -12.07 0.05 -16.47
N CYS A 76 -11.47 0.71 -17.45
CA CYS A 76 -11.84 2.08 -17.85
C CYS A 76 -12.34 2.20 -19.30
N GLY A 77 -12.37 1.11 -20.07
CA GLY A 77 -12.79 1.09 -21.47
C GLY A 77 -11.79 1.67 -22.48
N GLN A 78 -10.74 2.36 -22.04
CA GLN A 78 -9.74 3.00 -22.91
C GLN A 78 -8.71 2.01 -23.46
N THR A 79 -8.09 2.35 -24.58
CA THR A 79 -7.03 1.54 -25.23
C THR A 79 -5.63 1.96 -24.75
N GLY A 80 -4.59 1.26 -25.21
CA GLY A 80 -3.19 1.59 -24.93
C GLY A 80 -2.64 1.03 -23.61
N HIS A 81 -3.48 0.43 -22.77
CA HIS A 81 -3.04 -0.22 -21.53
C HIS A 81 -3.93 -1.41 -21.15
N ASN A 82 -3.45 -2.25 -20.24
CA ASN A 82 -4.20 -3.41 -19.76
C ASN A 82 -4.83 -3.13 -18.38
N ARG A 83 -5.74 -4.02 -17.93
CA ARG A 83 -6.42 -3.89 -16.63
C ARG A 83 -5.44 -3.78 -15.45
N THR A 84 -4.30 -4.46 -15.52
CA THR A 84 -3.29 -4.47 -14.45
C THR A 84 -2.52 -3.16 -14.34
N SER A 85 -2.26 -2.47 -15.45
CA SER A 85 -1.54 -1.19 -15.51
C SER A 85 -2.45 0.03 -15.64
N CYS A 86 -3.75 -0.14 -15.39
CA CYS A 86 -4.72 0.94 -15.55
C CYS A 86 -4.67 1.91 -14.37
N CYS A 87 -4.32 3.18 -14.67
CA CYS A 87 -4.31 4.29 -13.71
C CYS A 87 -5.46 5.29 -13.94
N ASN A 88 -6.34 5.03 -14.90
CA ASN A 88 -7.44 5.94 -15.21
C ASN A 88 -8.50 5.91 -14.09
N PRO A 89 -9.10 7.07 -13.75
CA PRO A 89 -10.26 7.13 -12.87
C PRO A 89 -11.46 6.44 -13.53
N ILE A 90 -12.37 5.92 -12.69
CA ILE A 90 -13.69 5.38 -13.10
C ILE A 90 -14.73 6.36 -12.63
#